data_AF-A0A924HWR1-F1
#
_entry.id   AF-A0A924HWR1-F1
#
_cell.length_a   1.000
_cell.length_b   1.000
_cell.length_c   1.000
_cell.angle_alpha   90.00
_cell.angle_beta   90.00
_cell.angle_gamma   90.00
#
_symmetry.space_group_name_H-M   'P 1'
#
loop_
_entity.id
_entity.type
_entity.pdbx_description
1 polymer ?
#
loop_
_entity_poly.entity_id
_entity_poly.type
_entity_poly.pdbx_seq_one_letter_code
_entity_poly.pdbx_strand_id
1 'polypeptide(L)'
;MTDEQKQWITSTVPFLKEHGVLLTKHFYQDMFEHNPELKNINQYVFYNLPTTSERQEGILEGFLDINKIASLPQFPGTRYYVCGPSAFIQKQFQDLLAKGIEKRFIHFEEFGLGLLQLN
;
A
#
# COMPACT_ATOMS: atom_id res chain seq x y z
N MET A 1 5.07 -21.10 -15.85
CA MET A 1 6.35 -20.48 -15.44
C MET A 1 7.43 -21.54 -15.49
N THR A 2 8.46 -21.34 -16.31
CA THR A 2 9.60 -22.27 -16.46
C THR A 2 10.56 -22.13 -15.28
N ASP A 3 11.44 -23.12 -15.07
CA ASP A 3 12.43 -23.04 -13.99
C ASP A 3 13.48 -21.94 -14.23
N GLU A 4 13.79 -21.64 -15.49
CA GLU A 4 14.62 -20.50 -15.87
C GLU A 4 13.98 -19.15 -15.49
N GLN A 5 12.68 -18.98 -15.75
CA GLN A 5 11.94 -17.79 -15.34
C GLN A 5 11.92 -17.63 -13.81
N LYS A 6 11.76 -18.72 -13.06
CA LYS A 6 11.84 -18.71 -11.59
C LYS A 6 13.22 -18.26 -11.13
N GLN A 7 14.28 -18.70 -11.80
CA GLN A 7 15.64 -18.34 -11.44
C GLN A 7 15.91 -16.85 -11.67
N TRP A 8 15.46 -16.28 -12.78
CA TRP A 8 15.56 -14.83 -13.02
C TRP A 8 14.80 -14.02 -11.97
N ILE A 9 13.54 -14.37 -11.69
CA ILE A 9 12.74 -13.69 -10.65
C ILE A 9 13.44 -13.78 -9.29
N THR A 10 13.94 -14.96 -8.94
CA THR A 10 14.61 -15.18 -7.64
C THR A 10 15.90 -14.37 -7.53
N SER A 11 16.63 -14.22 -8.63
CA SER A 11 17.88 -13.44 -8.67
C SER A 11 17.67 -11.93 -8.42
N THR A 12 16.48 -11.40 -8.72
CA THR A 12 16.18 -9.97 -8.50
C THR A 12 15.64 -9.67 -7.09
N VAL A 13 15.19 -10.68 -6.33
CA VAL A 13 14.61 -10.49 -4.99
C VAL A 13 15.57 -9.77 -4.03
N PRO A 14 16.86 -10.12 -3.92
CA PRO A 14 17.78 -9.43 -3.01
C PRO A 14 17.93 -7.94 -3.35
N PHE A 15 18.06 -7.62 -4.65
CA PHE A 15 18.17 -6.24 -5.12
C PHE A 15 16.92 -5.42 -4.79
N LEU A 16 15.72 -5.98 -5.03
CA LEU A 16 14.46 -5.32 -4.68
C LEU A 16 14.28 -5.17 -3.16
N LYS A 17 14.78 -6.11 -2.36
CA LYS A 17 14.74 -6.01 -0.90
C LYS A 17 15.62 -4.87 -0.39
N GLU A 18 16.76 -4.63 -1.02
CA GLU A 18 17.68 -3.56 -0.64
C GLU A 18 17.25 -2.19 -1.18
N HIS A 19 16.75 -2.14 -2.42
CA HIS A 19 16.53 -0.87 -3.14
C HIS A 19 15.08 -0.57 -3.50
N GLY A 20 14.12 -1.45 -3.17
CA GLY A 20 12.72 -1.29 -3.57
C GLY A 20 12.10 0.04 -3.12
N VAL A 21 12.48 0.52 -1.94
CA VAL A 21 12.08 1.84 -1.42
C VAL A 21 12.60 2.97 -2.31
N LEU A 22 13.88 2.93 -2.67
CA LEU A 22 14.51 3.94 -3.51
C LEU A 22 13.87 3.98 -4.90
N LEU A 23 13.65 2.81 -5.50
CA LEU A 23 12.97 2.68 -6.80
C LEU A 23 11.57 3.28 -6.75
N THR A 24 10.80 2.96 -5.71
CA THR A 24 9.43 3.45 -5.55
C THR A 24 9.41 4.96 -5.32
N LYS A 25 10.35 5.49 -4.52
CA LYS A 25 10.50 6.94 -4.29
C LYS A 25 10.77 7.67 -5.60
N HIS A 26 11.72 7.19 -6.41
CA HIS A 26 12.05 7.77 -7.70
C HIS A 26 10.86 7.71 -8.68
N PHE A 27 10.18 6.55 -8.79
CA PHE A 27 9.01 6.41 -9.66
C PHE A 27 7.90 7.42 -9.35
N TYR A 28 7.53 7.58 -8.07
CA TYR A 28 6.48 8.53 -7.69
C TYR A 28 6.89 9.99 -7.88
N GLN A 29 8.17 10.32 -7.63
CA GLN A 29 8.71 11.65 -7.92
C GLN A 29 8.52 11.98 -9.41
N ASP A 30 9.02 11.12 -10.30
CA ASP A 30 8.91 11.30 -11.74
C ASP A 30 7.44 11.37 -12.21
N MET A 31 6.58 10.50 -11.66
CA MET A 31 5.15 10.48 -11.99
C MET A 31 4.47 11.81 -11.67
N PHE A 32 4.74 12.40 -10.50
CA PHE A 32 4.11 13.67 -10.10
C PHE A 32 4.69 14.89 -10.79
N GLU A 33 5.97 14.85 -11.16
CA GLU A 33 6.60 15.90 -11.97
C GLU A 33 5.95 16.01 -13.34
N HIS A 34 5.67 14.88 -13.98
CA HIS A 34 5.11 14.83 -15.33
C HIS A 34 3.57 14.84 -15.39
N ASN A 35 2.89 14.58 -14.27
CA ASN A 35 1.42 14.51 -14.19
C ASN A 35 0.91 15.39 -13.02
N PRO A 36 0.97 16.73 -13.14
CA PRO A 36 0.64 17.65 -12.04
C PRO A 36 -0.83 17.63 -11.63
N GLU A 37 -1.73 17.12 -12.47
CA GLU A 37 -3.14 16.87 -12.12
C GLU A 37 -3.30 15.83 -11.00
N LEU A 38 -2.28 14.99 -10.80
CA LEU A 38 -2.23 14.02 -9.70
C LEU A 38 -1.83 14.63 -8.35
N LYS A 39 -1.57 15.95 -8.28
CA LYS A 39 -1.11 16.62 -7.04
C LYS A 39 -2.14 16.66 -5.92
N ASN A 40 -3.40 16.30 -6.17
CA ASN A 40 -4.42 16.13 -5.13
C ASN A 40 -4.31 14.77 -4.41
N ILE A 41 -3.09 14.37 -4.05
CA ILE A 41 -2.79 13.09 -3.38
C ILE A 41 -2.06 13.36 -2.07
N ASN A 42 -2.57 12.76 -1.00
CA ASN A 42 -1.86 12.68 0.28
C ASN A 42 -1.26 11.28 0.42
N GLN A 43 0.06 11.20 0.61
CA GLN A 43 0.78 9.93 0.75
C GLN A 43 1.13 9.67 2.22
N TYR A 44 0.95 8.41 2.64
CA TYR A 44 1.39 7.91 3.94
C TYR A 44 2.16 6.61 3.74
N VAL A 45 3.37 6.53 4.31
CA VAL A 45 4.25 5.36 4.17
C VAL A 45 4.53 4.79 5.55
N PHE A 46 4.48 3.46 5.68
CA PHE A 46 4.69 2.73 6.93
C PHE A 46 5.85 1.74 6.79
N TYR A 47 6.84 1.81 7.69
CA TYR A 47 7.88 0.79 7.83
C TYR A 47 7.85 0.18 9.23
N ASN A 48 8.16 -1.11 9.32
CA ASN A 48 8.19 -1.79 10.62
C ASN A 48 9.32 -1.28 11.52
N LEU A 49 10.46 -0.92 10.93
CA LEU A 49 11.67 -0.47 11.65
C LEU A 49 12.32 0.69 10.91
N PRO A 50 11.69 1.89 10.87
CA PRO A 50 12.27 3.04 10.20
C PRO A 50 13.53 3.51 10.95
N THR A 51 14.47 4.07 10.22
CA THR A 51 15.62 4.81 10.75
C THR A 51 15.19 6.17 11.32
N THR A 52 16.10 6.84 12.02
CA THR A 52 15.83 8.20 12.53
C THR A 52 15.55 9.20 11.42
N SER A 53 16.30 9.11 10.31
CA SER A 53 16.10 9.99 9.14
C SER A 53 14.72 9.77 8.51
N GLU A 54 14.31 8.52 8.33
CA GLU A 54 13.01 8.18 7.75
C GLU A 54 11.83 8.67 8.59
N ARG A 55 11.94 8.61 9.92
CA ARG A 55 10.92 9.21 10.82
C ARG A 55 10.82 10.72 10.63
N GLN A 56 11.94 11.41 10.43
CA GLN A 56 11.96 12.86 10.16
C GLN A 56 11.36 13.21 8.78
N GLU A 57 11.46 12.30 7.82
CA GLU A 57 10.77 12.37 6.52
C GLU A 57 9.27 12.03 6.59
N GLY A 58 8.75 11.71 7.79
CA GLY A 58 7.33 11.43 8.01
C GLY A 58 6.91 9.97 7.79
N ILE A 59 7.86 9.03 7.67
CA ILE A 59 7.55 7.60 7.62
C ILE A 59 7.00 7.15 8.98
N LEU A 60 5.86 6.48 8.95
CA LEU A 60 5.16 5.96 10.11
C LEU A 60 5.71 4.59 10.52
N GLU A 61 5.73 4.32 11.81
CA GLU A 61 6.27 3.07 12.35
C GLU A 61 5.20 2.00 12.57
N GLY A 62 5.55 0.77 12.18
CA GLY A 62 4.75 -0.45 12.31
C GLY A 62 4.03 -0.85 11.03
N PHE A 63 3.14 -1.84 11.14
CA PHE A 63 2.20 -2.16 10.06
C PHE A 63 1.26 -0.98 9.77
N LEU A 64 0.69 -0.96 8.57
CA LEU A 64 -0.29 0.04 8.19
C LEU A 64 -1.47 0.04 9.16
N ASP A 65 -1.68 1.19 9.78
CA ASP A 65 -2.76 1.46 10.72
C ASP A 65 -3.48 2.74 10.27
N ILE A 66 -4.66 2.56 9.67
CA ILE A 66 -5.46 3.66 9.16
C ILE A 66 -5.96 4.61 10.26
N ASN A 67 -5.88 4.22 11.53
CA ASN A 67 -6.23 5.09 12.65
C ASN A 67 -5.18 6.18 12.89
N LYS A 68 -3.93 5.97 12.43
CA LYS A 68 -2.86 6.98 12.48
C LYS A 68 -3.00 8.03 11.36
N ILE A 69 -3.90 7.82 10.40
CA ILE A 69 -4.14 8.72 9.27
C ILE A 69 -5.30 9.65 9.61
N ALA A 70 -4.99 10.79 10.24
CA ALA A 70 -6.00 11.76 10.69
C ALA A 70 -6.86 12.34 9.54
N SER A 71 -6.32 12.36 8.32
CA SER A 71 -6.95 12.93 7.13
C SER A 71 -7.67 11.89 6.27
N LEU A 72 -7.91 10.67 6.77
CA LEU A 72 -8.55 9.61 5.98
C LEU A 72 -9.90 10.13 5.43
N PRO A 73 -10.04 10.29 4.09
CA PRO A 73 -11.23 10.90 3.51
C PRO A 73 -12.45 10.04 3.83
N GLN A 74 -13.55 10.65 4.27
CA GLN A 74 -14.84 9.99 4.58
C GLN A 74 -16.02 10.76 3.98
N PHE A 75 -15.78 11.46 2.86
CA PHE A 75 -16.85 12.17 2.16
C PHE A 75 -17.87 11.17 1.58
N PRO A 76 -19.15 11.56 1.43
CA PRO A 76 -20.15 10.71 0.78
C PRO A 76 -19.66 10.21 -0.60
N GLY A 77 -19.72 8.90 -0.81
CA GLY A 77 -19.29 8.26 -2.06
C GLY A 77 -17.78 8.01 -2.18
N THR A 78 -16.99 8.23 -1.11
CA THR A 78 -15.58 7.81 -1.07
C THR A 78 -15.49 6.29 -1.26
N ARG A 79 -14.62 5.85 -2.17
CA ARG A 79 -14.35 4.43 -2.45
C ARG A 79 -12.94 4.09 -1.98
N TYR A 80 -12.81 2.97 -1.29
CA TYR A 80 -11.55 2.48 -0.74
C TYR A 80 -11.12 1.25 -1.52
N TYR A 81 -9.86 1.23 -1.96
CA TYR A 81 -9.27 0.13 -2.72
C TYR A 81 -8.08 -0.42 -1.92
N VAL A 82 -8.13 -1.71 -1.61
CA VAL A 82 -7.11 -2.39 -0.80
C VAL A 82 -6.49 -3.51 -1.62
N CYS A 83 -5.17 -3.51 -1.78
CA CYS A 83 -4.49 -4.56 -2.52
C CYS A 83 -3.35 -5.15 -1.68
N GLY A 84 -3.18 -6.48 -1.73
CA GLY A 84 -2.08 -7.16 -1.04
C GLY A 84 -2.38 -8.61 -0.65
N PRO A 85 -1.63 -9.15 0.34
CA PRO A 85 -1.88 -10.49 0.88
C PRO A 85 -3.23 -10.59 1.59
N SER A 86 -3.85 -11.77 1.57
CA SER A 86 -5.14 -12.04 2.21
C SER A 86 -5.26 -11.50 3.65
N ALA A 87 -4.28 -11.78 4.52
CA ALA A 87 -4.31 -11.33 5.92
C ALA A 87 -4.25 -9.79 6.05
N PHE A 88 -3.49 -9.12 5.17
CA PHE A 88 -3.44 -7.67 5.13
C PHE A 88 -4.79 -7.10 4.70
N ILE A 89 -5.37 -7.61 3.61
CA ILE A 89 -6.67 -7.16 3.10
C ILE A 89 -7.74 -7.33 4.18
N GLN A 90 -7.82 -8.50 4.81
CA GLN A 90 -8.78 -8.78 5.88
C GLN A 90 -8.66 -7.74 7.02
N LYS A 91 -7.44 -7.46 7.49
CA LYS A 91 -7.22 -6.48 8.55
C LYS A 91 -7.70 -5.09 8.14
N GLN A 92 -7.28 -4.61 6.96
CA GLN A 92 -7.66 -3.28 6.49
C GLN A 92 -9.17 -3.16 6.23
N PHE A 93 -9.78 -4.21 5.70
CA PHE A 93 -11.23 -4.28 5.49
C PHE A 93 -11.98 -4.13 6.82
N GLN A 94 -11.56 -4.86 7.86
CA GLN A 94 -12.18 -4.76 9.19
C GLN A 94 -11.97 -3.38 9.81
N ASP A 95 -10.79 -2.78 9.66
CA ASP A 95 -10.53 -1.43 10.18
C ASP A 95 -11.41 -0.37 9.50
N LEU A 96 -11.64 -0.49 8.19
CA LEU A 96 -12.53 0.40 7.44
C LEU A 96 -13.99 0.24 7.90
N LEU A 97 -14.46 -0.99 8.10
CA LEU A 97 -15.80 -1.24 8.67
C LEU A 97 -15.93 -0.64 10.07
N ALA A 98 -14.91 -0.78 10.92
CA ALA A 98 -14.89 -0.22 12.28
C ALA A 98 -14.93 1.32 12.29
N LYS A 99 -14.50 1.97 11.19
CA LYS A 99 -14.66 3.41 10.97
C LYS A 99 -16.04 3.82 10.42
N GLY A 100 -16.96 2.87 10.25
CA GLY A 100 -18.31 3.13 9.75
C GLY A 100 -18.43 3.17 8.24
N ILE A 101 -17.40 2.75 7.50
CA ILE A 101 -17.45 2.70 6.03
C ILE A 101 -18.30 1.50 5.61
N GLU A 102 -19.31 1.74 4.78
CA GLU A 102 -20.15 0.66 4.29
C GLU A 102 -19.38 -0.27 3.35
N LYS A 103 -19.65 -1.57 3.49
CA LYS A 103 -19.06 -2.66 2.72
C LYS A 103 -19.05 -2.42 1.20
N ARG A 104 -20.10 -1.82 0.65
CA ARG A 104 -20.25 -1.52 -0.79
C ARG A 104 -19.22 -0.53 -1.35
N PHE A 105 -18.55 0.23 -0.48
CA PHE A 105 -17.52 1.21 -0.86
C PHE A 105 -16.10 0.68 -0.67
N ILE A 106 -15.94 -0.56 -0.20
CA ILE A 106 -14.64 -1.19 0.03
C ILE A 106 -14.44 -2.24 -1.06
N HIS A 107 -13.41 -2.03 -1.89
CA HIS A 107 -12.99 -2.91 -2.96
C HIS A 107 -11.60 -3.47 -2.64
N PHE A 108 -11.30 -4.68 -3.06
CA PHE A 108 -9.99 -5.26 -2.86
C PHE A 108 -9.54 -6.16 -4.00
N GLU A 109 -8.23 -6.34 -4.10
CA GLU A 109 -7.57 -7.25 -5.01
C GLU A 109 -6.51 -8.06 -4.25
N GLU A 110 -6.63 -9.39 -4.29
CA GLU A 110 -5.65 -10.29 -3.67
C GLU A 110 -4.53 -10.64 -4.66
N PHE A 111 -3.28 -10.47 -4.24
CA PHE A 111 -2.14 -11.02 -4.95
C PHE A 111 -2.00 -12.52 -4.63
N GLY A 112 -2.73 -13.37 -5.36
CA GLY A 112 -2.74 -14.82 -5.13
C GLY A 112 -3.81 -15.56 -5.92
N LEU A 113 -4.29 -16.67 -5.36
CA LEU A 113 -5.30 -17.53 -5.99
C LEU A 113 -6.71 -16.88 -6.06
N GLY A 114 -6.90 -15.72 -5.43
CA GLY A 114 -8.18 -15.00 -5.42
C GLY A 114 -9.28 -15.73 -4.64
N LEU A 115 -8.91 -16.39 -3.53
CA LEU A 115 -9.85 -17.17 -2.71
C LEU A 115 -10.59 -16.29 -1.69
N LEU A 116 -10.11 -15.07 -1.48
CA LEU A 116 -10.68 -14.15 -0.50
C LEU A 116 -12.06 -13.64 -0.95
N GLN A 117 -13.09 -13.98 -0.16
CA GLN A 117 -14.46 -13.46 -0.36
C GLN A 117 -14.88 -12.64 0.86
N LEU A 118 -14.66 -11.33 0.78
CA LEU A 118 -15.07 -10.41 1.84
C LEU A 118 -16.30 -9.61 1.46
N ASN A 119 -16.69 -9.52 0.18
CA ASN A 119 -17.88 -8.81 -0.30
C ASN A 119 -18.65 -9.51 -1.40
#